data_AF-W1YRE0-F1
#
_entry.id   AF-W1YRE0-F1
#
_cell.length_a   1.000
_cell.length_b   1.000
_cell.length_c   1.000
_cell.angle_alpha   90.00
_cell.angle_beta   90.00
_cell.angle_gamma   90.00
#
_symmetry.space_group_name_H-M   'P 1'
#
loop_
_entity.id
_entity.type
_entity.pdbx_description
1 polymer ?
#
loop_
_entity_poly.entity_id
_entity_poly.type
_entity_poly.pdbx_seq_one_letter_code
_entity_poly.pdbx_strand_id
1 'polypeptide(L)' 'MSVKDFVQQRRDDFIAMRRDFHMYPEPAWLEYRSAAKVAEKLIALGYDVALGAEVLDLDSRMGLPSEDVMKAAMARAM' A
#
# COMPACT_ATOMS: atom_id res chain seq x y z
N MET A 1 23.42 18.45 0.05
CA MET A 1 22.81 17.60 1.10
C MET A 1 23.24 16.18 0.83
N SER A 2 23.82 15.47 1.81
CA SER A 2 24.14 14.05 1.63
C SER A 2 22.89 13.19 1.73
N VAL A 3 22.93 11.95 1.22
CA VAL A 3 21.85 10.97 1.41
C VAL A 3 21.58 10.73 2.90
N LYS A 4 22.64 10.73 3.72
CA LYS A 4 22.52 10.59 5.18
C LYS A 4 21.69 11.73 5.77
N ASP A 5 21.97 12.97 5.39
CA ASP A 5 21.22 14.13 5.92
C ASP A 5 19.76 14.10 5.47
N PHE A 6 19.50 13.72 4.21
CA PHE A 6 18.15 13.56 3.67
C PHE A 6 17.32 12.57 4.49
N VAL A 7 17.89 11.41 4.82
CA VAL A 7 17.24 10.35 5.60
C VAL A 7 17.03 10.80 7.04
N GLN A 8 18.02 11.43 7.68
CA GLN A 8 17.89 11.89 9.07
C GLN A 8 16.79 12.93 9.22
N GLN A 9 16.67 13.86 8.27
CA GLN A 9 15.61 14.88 8.26
C GLN A 9 14.20 14.30 8.15
N ARG A 10 14.04 13.08 7.62
CA ARG A 10 12.74 12.41 7.39
C ARG A 10 12.50 11.22 8.31
N ARG A 11 13.38 11.02 9.29
CA ARG A 11 13.36 9.85 10.17
C ARG A 11 12.01 9.67 10.85
N ASP A 12 11.43 10.75 11.36
CA ASP A 12 10.18 10.69 12.10
C ASP A 12 8.99 10.39 11.18
N ASP A 13 8.98 10.92 9.95
CA ASP A 13 7.98 10.59 8.92
C ASP A 13 8.04 9.10 8.55
N PHE A 14 9.24 8.53 8.39
CA PHE A 14 9.40 7.10 8.10
C PHE A 14 8.94 6.23 9.27
N ILE A 15 9.21 6.64 10.51
CA ILE A 15 8.72 5.95 11.70
C ILE A 15 7.19 6.03 11.78
N ALA A 16 6.59 7.19 11.50
CA ALA A 16 5.15 7.37 11.48
C ALA A 16 4.50 6.49 10.40
N MET A 17 5.06 6.47 9.18
CA MET A 17 4.61 5.61 8.09
C MET A 17 4.67 4.13 8.46
N ARG A 18 5.78 3.66 9.04
CA ARG A 18 5.91 2.28 9.52
C ARG A 18 4.88 1.94 10.59
N ARG A 19 4.66 2.85 11.56
CA ARG A 19 3.68 2.65 12.63
C ARG A 19 2.26 2.58 12.09
N ASP A 20 1.93 3.38 11.09
CA ASP A 20 0.63 3.36 10.43
C ASP A 20 0.35 2.03 9.72
N PHE A 21 1.29 1.55 8.88
CA PHE A 21 1.11 0.24 8.24
C PHE A 21 1.05 -0.91 9.25
N HIS A 22 1.78 -0.80 10.36
CA HIS A 22 1.74 -1.82 11.42
C HIS A 22 0.44 -1.77 12.25
N MET A 23 -0.17 -0.59 12.39
CA MET A 23 -1.44 -0.41 13.12
C MET A 23 -2.63 -0.96 12.33
N TYR A 24 -2.57 -0.88 10.99
CA TYR A 24 -3.62 -1.35 10.09
C TYR A 24 -3.09 -2.42 9.13
N PRO A 25 -2.73 -3.61 9.64
CA PRO A 25 -2.23 -4.68 8.79
C PRO A 25 -3.34 -5.22 7.88
N GLU A 26 -2.93 -5.66 6.70
CA GLU A 26 -3.77 -6.28 5.70
C GLU A 26 -3.16 -7.63 5.27
N PRO A 27 -3.96 -8.72 5.24
CA PRO A 27 -3.49 -10.00 4.71
C PRO A 27 -3.22 -9.96 3.21
N ALA A 28 -2.52 -10.99 2.72
CA ALA A 28 -2.31 -11.19 1.30
C ALA A 28 -3.63 -11.12 0.51
N TRP A 29 -3.60 -10.45 -0.65
CA TRP A 29 -4.74 -10.15 -1.53
C TRP A 29 -5.76 -9.12 -1.00
N LEU A 30 -5.59 -8.61 0.21
CA LEU A 30 -6.53 -7.71 0.87
C LEU A 30 -5.89 -6.36 1.22
N GLU A 31 -4.75 -6.03 0.60
CA GLU A 31 -3.92 -4.85 0.87
C GLU A 31 -4.48 -3.54 0.28
N TYR A 32 -5.80 -3.35 0.38
CA TYR A 32 -6.52 -2.25 -0.26
C TYR A 32 -6.04 -0.89 0.24
N ARG A 33 -6.03 -0.68 1.55
CA ARG A 33 -5.58 0.57 2.17
C ARG A 33 -4.10 0.79 1.91
N SER A 34 -3.30 -0.26 2.05
CA SER A 34 -1.85 -0.17 1.93
C SER A 34 -1.44 0.20 0.52
N ALA A 35 -2.01 -0.47 -0.49
CA ALA A 35 -1.78 -0.16 -1.90
C ALA A 35 -2.26 1.27 -2.23
N ALA A 36 -3.43 1.70 -1.75
CA ALA A 36 -3.95 3.05 -1.96
C ALA A 36 -3.00 4.12 -1.40
N LYS A 37 -2.48 3.94 -0.18
CA LYS A 37 -1.52 4.88 0.43
C LYS A 37 -0.19 4.96 -0.30
N VAL A 38 0.30 3.82 -0.80
CA VAL A 38 1.52 3.79 -1.62
C VAL A 38 1.29 4.53 -2.94
N ALA A 39 0.17 4.25 -3.62
CA ALA A 39 -0.20 4.91 -4.87
C ALA A 39 -0.33 6.42 -4.70
N GLU A 40 -1.08 6.88 -3.69
CA GLU A 40 -1.23 8.30 -3.36
C GLU A 40 0.14 8.98 -3.15
N LYS A 41 1.04 8.33 -2.39
CA LYS A 41 2.36 8.88 -2.13
C LYS A 41 3.22 8.97 -3.39
N LEU A 42 3.21 7.95 -4.24
CA LEU A 42 3.97 7.93 -5.49
C LEU A 42 3.45 8.97 -6.49
N ILE A 43 2.13 9.09 -6.62
CA ILE A 43 1.48 10.13 -7.44
C ILE A 43 1.87 11.52 -6.93
N ALA A 44 1.81 11.75 -5.61
CA ALA A 44 2.21 13.03 -5.02
C ALA A 44 3.70 13.37 -5.20
N LEU A 45 4.54 12.37 -5.46
CA LEU A 45 5.96 12.54 -5.80
C LEU A 45 6.20 12.76 -7.29
N GLY A 46 5.16 12.71 -8.13
CA GLY A 46 5.24 12.96 -9.57
C GLY A 46 5.53 11.71 -10.41
N TYR A 47 5.36 10.52 -9.85
CA TYR A 47 5.46 9.28 -10.63
C TYR A 47 4.18 9.01 -11.42
N ASP A 48 4.34 8.37 -12.58
CA ASP A 48 3.25 7.69 -13.27
C ASP A 48 3.04 6.31 -12.62
N VAL A 49 1.81 5.98 -12.23
CA VAL A 49 1.50 4.83 -11.38
C VAL A 49 0.42 3.97 -12.03
N ALA A 50 0.80 2.76 -12.42
CA ALA A 50 -0.11 1.71 -12.88
C ALA A 50 -0.67 0.91 -11.68
N LEU A 51 -1.96 0.55 -11.72
CA LEU A 51 -2.66 -0.07 -10.59
C LEU A 51 -3.55 -1.25 -11.02
N GLY A 52 -3.84 -2.13 -10.06
CA GLY A 52 -4.84 -3.19 -10.22
C GLY A 52 -4.55 -4.11 -11.41
N ALA A 53 -5.52 -4.24 -12.31
CA ALA A 53 -5.42 -5.13 -13.49
C ALA A 53 -4.35 -4.72 -14.50
N GLU A 54 -3.78 -3.51 -14.41
CA GLU A 54 -2.67 -3.09 -15.26
C GLU A 54 -1.35 -3.75 -14.86
N VAL A 55 -1.23 -4.18 -13.60
CA VAL A 55 -0.01 -4.78 -13.03
C VAL A 55 -0.23 -6.21 -12.53
N LEU A 56 -1.48 -6.69 -12.51
CA LEU A 56 -1.86 -8.03 -12.07
C LEU A 56 -2.52 -8.81 -13.21
N ASP A 57 -1.95 -9.96 -13.55
CA ASP A 57 -2.65 -10.99 -14.33
C ASP A 57 -3.74 -11.61 -13.45
N LEU A 58 -5.00 -11.31 -13.75
CA LEU A 58 -6.14 -11.70 -12.92
C LEU A 58 -6.44 -13.20 -12.97
N ASP A 59 -6.02 -13.89 -14.03
CA ASP A 59 -6.30 -15.32 -14.24
C ASP A 59 -5.27 -16.21 -13.55
N SER A 60 -4.07 -15.69 -13.30
CA SER A 60 -2.96 -16.41 -12.66
C SER A 60 -2.90 -16.25 -11.13
N ARG A 61 -3.91 -15.64 -10.50
CA ARG A 61 -3.93 -15.41 -9.04
C ARG A 61 -4.22 -16.70 -8.26
N MET A 62 -3.30 -17.08 -7.39
CA MET A 62 -3.44 -18.24 -6.51
C MET A 62 -3.76 -17.83 -5.08
N GLY A 63 -4.55 -18.65 -4.38
CA GLY A 63 -4.86 -18.43 -2.96
C GLY A 63 -5.72 -17.18 -2.71
N LEU A 64 -6.53 -16.78 -3.68
CA LEU A 64 -7.42 -15.63 -3.54
C LEU A 64 -8.49 -15.92 -2.46
N PRO A 65 -8.74 -15.01 -1.52
CA PRO A 65 -9.85 -15.13 -0.58
C PRO A 65 -11.20 -15.16 -1.29
N SER A 66 -12.25 -15.63 -0.60
CA SER A 66 -13.62 -15.59 -1.14
C SER A 66 -14.10 -14.15 -1.33
N GLU A 67 -15.10 -13.96 -2.19
CA GLU A 67 -15.68 -12.64 -2.43
C GLU A 67 -16.18 -11.95 -1.16
N ASP A 68 -16.80 -12.69 -0.25
CA ASP A 68 -17.33 -12.13 1.00
C ASP A 68 -16.21 -11.62 1.90
N VAL A 69 -15.09 -12.35 1.98
CA VAL A 69 -13.89 -11.91 2.71
C VAL A 69 -13.29 -10.66 2.07
N MET A 70 -13.20 -10.64 0.73
CA MET A 70 -12.70 -9.47 -0.01
C MET A 70 -13.58 -8.23 0.22
N LYS A 71 -14.91 -8.37 0.16
CA LYS A 71 -15.87 -7.28 0.41
C LYS A 71 -15.76 -6.75 1.84
N ALA A 72 -15.69 -7.64 2.83
CA ALA A 72 -15.56 -7.24 4.24
C ALA A 72 -14.23 -6.51 4.50
N ALA A 73 -13.13 -6.99 3.91
CA ALA A 73 -11.82 -6.34 4.03
C ALA A 73 -11.79 -4.97 3.35
N MET A 74 -12.40 -4.83 2.17
CA MET A 74 -12.52 -3.55 1.47
C MET A 74 -13.36 -2.55 2.28
N ALA A 75 -14.48 -2.97 2.87
CA ALA A 75 -15.31 -2.13 3.73
C ALA A 75 -14.58 -1.66 5.00
N ARG A 76 -13.63 -2.44 5.53
CA ARG A 76 -12.77 -2.04 6.64
C ARG A 76 -11.68 -1.05 6.23
N ALA A 77 -11.24 -1.11 4.97
CA ALA A 77 -10.15 -0.29 4.43
C ALA A 77 -10.60 1.13 4.01
N MET A 78 -11.89 1.30 3.73
CA MET A 78 -12.56 2.57 3.46
C MET A 78 -12.97 3.28 4.75
#